data_AF-A0A969Q7C5-F1
#
_entry.id   AF-A0A969Q7C5-F1
#
_cell.length_a   1.000
_cell.length_b   1.000
_cell.length_c   1.000
_cell.angle_alpha   90.00
_cell.angle_beta   90.00
_cell.angle_gamma   90.00
#
_symmetry.space_group_name_H-M   'P 1'
#
loop_
_entity.id
_entity.type
_entity.pdbx_description
1 polymer ?
#
loop_
_entity_poly.entity_id
_entity_poly.type
_entity_poly.pdbx_seq_one_letter_code
_entity_poly.pdbx_strand_id
1 'polypeptide(L)' 'MQGGGYQYEAQEVVNCLLAGKTQSERMPLAFTLGLMTLLDGIRAEWGLSYPMES' A
#
# COMPACT_ATOMS: atom_id res chain seq x y z
N MET A 1 -21.54 15.04 2.26
CA MET A 1 -20.20 15.29 1.69
C MET A 1 -19.57 13.94 1.41
N GLN A 2 -19.49 13.53 0.14
CA GLN A 2 -18.82 12.28 -0.25
C GLN A 2 -17.31 12.54 -0.18
N GLY A 3 -16.61 11.82 0.70
CA GLY A 3 -15.18 12.02 0.98
C GLY A 3 -14.34 11.80 -0.27
N GLY A 4 -13.28 12.60 -0.44
CA GLY A 4 -12.47 12.74 -1.67
C GLY A 4 -11.68 11.51 -2.13
N GLY A 5 -12.36 10.40 -2.45
CA GLY A 5 -11.79 9.17 -3.01
C GLY A 5 -11.62 8.05 -1.99
N TYR A 6 -11.15 8.35 -0.77
CA TYR A 6 -10.85 7.34 0.26
C TYR A 6 -12.05 6.50 0.71
N GLN A 7 -13.29 6.95 0.48
CA GLN A 7 -14.49 6.19 0.81
C GLN A 7 -14.52 4.82 0.11
N TYR A 8 -13.97 4.72 -1.10
CA TYR A 8 -13.92 3.46 -1.84
C TYR A 8 -12.90 2.49 -1.27
N GLU A 9 -11.74 3.00 -0.83
CA GLU A 9 -10.71 2.19 -0.15
C GLU A 9 -11.23 1.69 1.20
N ALA A 10 -11.88 2.56 1.98
CA ALA A 10 -12.49 2.17 3.25
C ALA A 10 -13.57 1.09 3.05
N GLN A 11 -14.42 1.23 2.03
CA GLN A 11 -15.43 0.22 1.71
C GLN A 11 -14.80 -1.11 1.30
N GLU A 12 -13.72 -1.10 0.53
CA GLU A 12 -13.01 -2.33 0.15
C GLU A 12 -12.41 -3.05 1.36
N VAL A 13 -11.84 -2.31 2.32
CA VAL A 13 -11.33 -2.89 3.57
C VAL A 13 -12.47 -3.54 4.36
N VAL A 14 -13.60 -2.85 4.52
CA VAL A 14 -14.78 -3.41 5.19
C VAL A 14 -15.25 -4.70 4.49
N ASN A 15 -15.31 -4.71 3.16
CA ASN A 15 -15.70 -5.89 2.39
C ASN A 15 -14.74 -7.07 2.63
N CYS A 16 -13.43 -6.83 2.65
CA CYS A 16 -12.43 -7.87 2.91
C CYS A 16 -12.59 -8.46 4.31
N LEU A 17 -12.75 -7.61 5.32
CA LEU A 17 -12.91 -8.04 6.71
C LEU A 17 -14.19 -8.88 6.90
N LEU A 18 -15.32 -8.43 6.34
CA LEU A 18 -16.58 -9.18 6.40
C LEU A 18 -16.50 -10.53 5.66
N ALA A 19 -15.68 -10.61 4.61
CA ALA A 19 -15.41 -11.85 3.89
C ALA A 19 -14.33 -12.74 4.55
N GLY A 20 -13.79 -12.36 5.72
CA GLY A 20 -12.73 -13.10 6.41
C GLY A 20 -11.39 -13.11 5.66
N LYS A 21 -11.20 -12.19 4.70
CA LYS A 21 -9.96 -12.06 3.94
C LYS A 21 -8.94 -11.25 4.71
N THR A 22 -7.67 -11.64 4.62
CA THR A 22 -6.55 -10.90 5.22
C THR A 22 -5.96 -9.85 4.28
N GLN A 23 -6.38 -9.83 3.02
CA GLN A 23 -5.93 -8.87 2.00
C GLN A 23 -7.01 -8.65 0.93
N SER A 24 -6.89 -7.55 0.18
CA SER A 24 -7.71 -7.28 -1.00
C SER A 24 -7.18 -8.04 -2.22
N GLU A 25 -8.09 -8.55 -3.05
CA GLU A 25 -7.74 -9.15 -4.36
C GLU A 25 -7.42 -8.07 -5.40
N ARG A 26 -7.97 -6.86 -5.23
CA ARG A 26 -7.70 -5.70 -6.10
C ARG A 26 -6.38 -5.03 -5.73
N MET A 27 -6.01 -5.06 -4.46
CA MET A 27 -4.75 -4.54 -3.93
C MET A 27 -4.04 -5.61 -3.07
N PRO A 28 -3.37 -6.61 -3.69
CA PRO A 28 -2.68 -7.66 -2.97
C PRO A 28 -1.43 -7.15 -2.25
N LEU A 29 -1.04 -7.79 -1.15
CA LEU A 29 0.17 -7.41 -0.40
C LEU A 29 1.45 -7.49 -1.25
N ALA A 30 1.51 -8.44 -2.18
CA ALA A 30 2.64 -8.60 -3.11
C ALA A 30 2.85 -7.37 -4.00
N PHE A 31 1.78 -6.67 -4.38
CA PHE A 31 1.88 -5.43 -5.14
C PHE A 31 2.53 -4.33 -4.29
N THR A 32 2.09 -4.17 -3.03
CA THR A 32 2.68 -3.20 -2.10
C THR A 32 4.17 -3.45 -1.89
N LEU A 33 4.57 -4.71 -1.71
CA LEU A 33 5.98 -5.08 -1.58
C LEU A 33 6.79 -4.71 -2.83
N GLY A 34 6.30 -5.05 -4.03
CA GLY A 34 6.97 -4.70 -5.27
C GLY A 34 7.09 -3.19 -5.50
N LEU A 35 6.05 -2.44 -5.15
CA LEU A 35 6.08 -0.97 -5.19
C LEU A 35 7.12 -0.40 -4.21
N MET A 36 7.16 -0.88 -2.97
CA MET A 36 8.15 -0.44 -1.99
C MET A 36 9.58 -0.73 -2.46
N THR A 37 9.84 -1.94 -2.97
CA THR A 37 11.15 -2.30 -3.53
C THR A 37 11.54 -1.39 -4.70
N LEU A 38 10.61 -1.05 -5.59
CA LEU A 38 10.86 -0.13 -6.69
C LEU A 38 11.24 1.27 -6.17
N LEU A 39 10.47 1.79 -5.21
CA LEU A 39 10.73 3.10 -4.61
C LEU A 39 12.09 3.12 -3.90
N ASP A 40 12.45 2.06 -3.20
CA ASP A 40 13.76 1.91 -2.55
C ASP A 40 14.90 1.92 -3.58
N GLY A 41 14.71 1.26 -4.72
CA GLY A 41 15.66 1.30 -5.84
C GLY A 41 15.88 2.73 -6.36
N ILE A 42 14.80 3.47 -6.61
CA ILE A 42 14.89 4.89 -7.01
C ILE A 42 15.59 5.72 -5.92
N ARG A 43 15.32 5.43 -4.64
CA ARG A 43 15.97 6.13 -3.52
C ARG A 43 17.47 5.85 -3.42
N ALA A 44 17.92 4.66 -3.83
CA ALA A 44 19.34 4.34 -3.87
C ALA A 44 20.08 5.12 -4.97
N GLU A 45 19.45 5.39 -6.12
CA GLU A 45 20.11 6.05 -7.26
C GLU A 45 20.62 7.47 -6.95
N TRP A 46 19.84 8.26 -6.20
CA TRP A 46 20.21 9.62 -5.77
C TRP A 46 20.71 9.71 -4.31
N GLY A 47 20.97 8.57 -3.66
CA GLY A 47 21.58 8.51 -2.33
C GLY A 47 20.69 8.96 -1.16
N LEU A 48 19.37 8.83 -1.29
CA LEU A 48 18.42 9.16 -0.22
C LEU A 48 18.26 7.98 0.75
N SER A 49 18.79 8.12 1.97
CA SER A 49 18.61 7.17 3.07
C SER A 49 17.83 7.81 4.22
N TYR A 50 16.90 7.06 4.82
CA TYR A 50 16.21 7.49 6.03
C TYR A 50 16.97 7.03 7.30
N PRO A 51 16.85 7.74 8.43
CA PRO A 51 17.56 7.39 9.68
C PRO A 51 17.24 6.01 10.26
N MET A 52 16.15 5.37 9.81
CA MET A 52 15.77 4.02 10.27
C MET A 52 16.39 2.90 9.42
N GLU A 53 17.13 3.25 8.35
CA GLU A 53 17.74 2.30 7.41
C GLU A 53 19.24 2.05 7.71
N SER A 54 19.73 2.58 8.84
CA SER A 54 21.12 2.49 9.32
C SER A 54 21.30 1.54 10.50
#